data_AF-A0A4R7UZ77-F1
#
_entry.id   AF-A0A4R7UZ77-F1
#
_cell.length_a   1.000
_cell.length_b   1.000
_cell.length_c   1.000
_cell.angle_alpha   90.00
_cell.angle_beta   90.00
_cell.angle_gamma   90.00
#
_symmetry.space_group_name_H-M   'P 1'
#
loop_
_entity.id
_entity.type
_entity.pdbx_description
1 polymer ?
#
loop_
_entity_poly.entity_id
_entity_poly.type
_entity_poly.pdbx_seq_one_letter_code
_entity_poly.pdbx_strand_id
1 'polypeptide(L)'
;MARSDQVTADDVRSVVFDQSRRMARGYSEEQVDAFLDLVADTIEALTAKLADKQADTGRVISEAHRNAETIVRRAQATAEQIEDEARQRAARMVADASRRMPMPPPPQQPPPPPMPPQINEEFAAAAVAVGTRIGGIRDALSAELASLYRLIGQVQNNGMRR
;
A
#
# COMPACT_ATOMS: atom_id res chain seq x y z
N MET A 1 -10.63 -11.45 -19.49
CA MET A 1 -10.56 -11.69 -20.94
C MET A 1 -9.90 -13.04 -21.15
N ALA A 2 -10.41 -13.84 -22.08
CA ALA A 2 -10.20 -15.28 -22.15
C ALA A 2 -8.78 -15.65 -22.62
N ARG A 3 -8.25 -16.77 -22.10
CA ARG A 3 -7.03 -17.46 -22.55
C ARG A 3 -7.11 -18.01 -24.00
N SER A 4 -8.00 -17.46 -24.82
CA SER A 4 -8.33 -17.97 -26.16
C SER A 4 -7.27 -17.69 -27.23
N ASP A 5 -6.12 -17.12 -26.86
CA ASP A 5 -4.97 -16.89 -27.73
C ASP A 5 -3.74 -17.72 -27.32
N GLN A 6 -3.88 -18.64 -26.35
CA GLN A 6 -2.78 -19.52 -25.94
C GLN A 6 -2.90 -20.87 -26.66
N VAL A 7 -1.98 -21.10 -27.59
CA VAL A 7 -1.77 -22.42 -28.19
C VAL A 7 -1.06 -23.31 -27.17
N THR A 8 -1.68 -24.43 -26.82
CA THR A 8 -1.10 -25.45 -25.94
C THR A 8 -0.36 -26.51 -26.75
N ALA A 9 0.50 -27.29 -26.09
CA ALA A 9 1.18 -28.41 -26.75
C ALA A 9 0.20 -29.47 -27.28
N ASP A 10 -0.93 -29.67 -26.60
CA ASP A 10 -1.99 -30.58 -27.05
C ASP A 10 -2.71 -30.04 -28.30
N ASP A 11 -2.93 -28.73 -28.38
CA ASP A 11 -3.47 -28.08 -29.59
C ASP A 11 -2.54 -28.28 -30.80
N VAL A 12 -1.21 -28.26 -30.57
CA VAL A 12 -0.22 -28.51 -31.63
C VAL A 12 -0.20 -29.99 -32.06
N ARG A 13 -0.29 -30.93 -31.11
CA ARG A 13 -0.27 -32.37 -31.41
C ARG A 13 -1.57 -32.87 -32.05
N SER A 14 -2.69 -32.19 -31.82
CA SER A 14 -4.01 -32.57 -32.35
C SER A 14 -4.39 -31.87 -33.66
N VAL A 15 -3.56 -30.95 -34.15
CA VAL A 15 -3.83 -30.21 -35.39
C VAL A 15 -3.80 -31.16 -36.60
N VAL A 16 -4.80 -31.03 -37.47
CA VAL A 16 -4.88 -31.78 -38.73
C VAL A 16 -4.89 -30.80 -39.89
N PHE A 17 -4.02 -31.01 -40.88
CA PHE A 17 -3.98 -30.21 -42.10
C PHE A 17 -4.68 -30.90 -43.26
N ASP A 18 -5.42 -30.12 -44.05
CA ASP A 18 -6.01 -30.61 -45.30
C ASP A 18 -4.94 -30.86 -46.37
N GLN A 19 -5.15 -31.90 -47.18
CA GLN A 19 -4.28 -32.18 -48.31
C GLN A 19 -4.34 -31.05 -49.35
N SER A 20 -3.19 -30.72 -49.94
CA SER A 20 -3.10 -29.67 -50.96
C SER A 20 -3.96 -30.02 -52.19
N ARG A 21 -4.66 -29.03 -52.75
CA ARG A 21 -5.50 -29.23 -53.93
C ARG A 21 -4.68 -29.77 -55.10
N ARG A 22 -5.26 -30.69 -55.89
CA ARG A 22 -4.61 -31.28 -57.08
C ARG A 22 -3.93 -30.18 -57.89
N MET A 23 -2.61 -30.32 -58.07
CA MET A 23 -1.68 -29.43 -58.79
C MET A 23 -0.84 -28.44 -57.95
N ALA A 24 -0.96 -28.38 -56.61
CA ALA A 24 -0.06 -27.60 -55.76
C ALA A 24 1.00 -28.49 -55.07
N ARG A 25 2.24 -27.98 -54.93
CA ARG A 25 3.28 -28.63 -54.11
C ARG A 25 3.00 -28.31 -52.63
N GLY A 26 2.76 -29.35 -51.83
CA GLY A 26 2.64 -29.24 -50.37
C GLY A 26 3.97 -29.42 -49.66
N TYR A 27 4.00 -29.12 -48.36
CA TYR A 27 5.11 -29.51 -47.47
C TYR A 27 5.14 -31.04 -47.30
N SER A 28 6.32 -31.59 -47.01
CA SER A 28 6.48 -33.00 -46.67
C SER A 28 5.87 -33.26 -45.29
N GLU A 29 4.94 -34.20 -45.20
CA GLU A 29 4.26 -34.59 -43.95
C GLU A 29 5.26 -34.87 -42.83
N GLU A 30 6.25 -35.74 -43.09
CA GLU A 30 7.32 -36.07 -42.13
C GLU A 30 8.08 -34.84 -41.60
N GLN A 31 8.31 -33.83 -42.44
CA GLN A 31 9.01 -32.60 -42.01
C GLN A 31 8.10 -31.70 -41.17
N VAL A 32 6.81 -31.66 -41.49
CA VAL A 32 5.83 -30.90 -40.72
C VAL A 32 5.63 -31.56 -39.36
N ASP A 33 5.48 -32.88 -39.31
CA ASP A 33 5.30 -33.63 -38.07
C ASP A 33 6.49 -33.45 -37.13
N ALA A 34 7.71 -33.66 -37.63
CA ALA A 34 8.93 -33.47 -36.83
C ALA A 34 9.08 -32.03 -36.31
N PHE A 35 8.60 -31.04 -37.08
CA PHE A 35 8.58 -29.65 -36.63
C PHE A 35 7.53 -29.41 -35.55
N LEU A 36 6.32 -29.96 -35.71
CA LEU A 36 5.24 -29.83 -34.72
C LEU A 36 5.60 -30.51 -33.40
N ASP A 37 6.30 -31.64 -33.43
CA ASP A 37 6.82 -32.29 -32.22
C ASP A 37 7.77 -31.35 -31.46
N LEU A 38 8.72 -30.72 -32.17
CA LEU A 38 9.64 -29.76 -31.56
C LEU A 38 8.92 -28.54 -30.98
N VAL A 39 7.89 -28.05 -31.68
CA VAL A 39 7.08 -26.91 -31.20
C VAL A 39 6.31 -27.30 -29.94
N ALA A 40 5.67 -28.48 -29.92
CA ALA A 40 4.94 -28.99 -28.76
C ALA A 40 5.86 -29.11 -27.53
N ASP A 41 7.03 -29.74 -27.70
CA ASP A 41 8.02 -29.89 -26.63
C ASP A 41 8.52 -28.53 -26.12
N THR A 42 8.72 -27.58 -27.03
CA THR A 42 9.12 -26.21 -26.67
C THR A 42 8.03 -25.50 -25.86
N ILE A 43 6.76 -25.65 -26.25
CA ILE A 43 5.62 -25.06 -25.54
C ILE A 43 5.50 -25.65 -24.13
N GLU A 44 5.66 -26.96 -23.97
CA GLU A 44 5.67 -27.59 -22.64
C GLU A 44 6.79 -27.04 -21.76
N ALA A 45 8.01 -26.98 -22.30
CA ALA A 45 9.17 -26.45 -21.58
C ALA A 45 9.00 -24.98 -21.19
N LEU A 46 8.42 -24.15 -22.06
CA LEU A 46 8.15 -22.75 -21.76
C LEU A 46 7.03 -22.59 -20.72
N THR A 47 6.00 -23.43 -20.79
CA THR A 47 4.89 -23.41 -19.82
C THR A 47 5.38 -23.78 -18.43
N ALA A 48 6.23 -24.81 -18.31
CA ALA A 48 6.87 -25.18 -17.05
C ALA A 48 7.75 -24.04 -16.51
N LYS A 49 8.61 -23.44 -17.35
CA LYS A 49 9.44 -22.29 -16.97
C LYS A 49 8.62 -21.09 -16.51
N LEU A 50 7.46 -20.85 -17.12
CA LEU A 50 6.56 -19.78 -16.71
C LEU A 50 5.95 -20.07 -15.33
N ALA A 51 5.52 -21.31 -15.08
CA ALA A 51 4.99 -21.73 -13.79
C ALA A 51 6.03 -21.55 -12.68
N ASP A 52 7.29 -21.95 -12.91
CA ASP A 52 8.39 -21.74 -11.96
C ASP A 52 8.61 -20.26 -11.66
N LYS A 53 8.68 -19.42 -12.71
CA LYS A 53 8.83 -17.96 -12.55
C LYS A 53 7.65 -17.34 -11.80
N GLN A 54 6.43 -17.84 -12.02
CA GLN A 54 5.24 -17.38 -11.31
C GLN A 54 5.27 -17.80 -9.83
N ALA A 55 5.71 -19.02 -9.53
CA ALA A 55 5.90 -19.48 -8.17
C ALA A 55 6.94 -18.65 -7.42
N ASP A 56 8.09 -18.36 -8.06
CA ASP A 56 9.13 -17.50 -7.50
C ASP A 56 8.62 -16.09 -7.22
N THR A 57 7.92 -15.51 -8.18
CA THR A 57 7.32 -14.16 -8.03
C THR A 57 6.30 -14.16 -6.88
N GLY A 58 5.44 -15.17 -6.81
CA GLY A 58 4.47 -15.34 -5.72
C GLY A 58 5.14 -15.51 -4.35
N ARG A 59 6.26 -16.22 -4.29
CA ARG A 59 7.06 -16.40 -3.07
C ARG A 59 7.63 -15.06 -2.59
N VAL A 60 8.26 -14.29 -3.48
CA VAL A 60 8.84 -12.97 -3.17
C VAL A 60 7.76 -11.99 -2.70
N ILE A 61 6.60 -11.96 -3.36
CA ILE A 61 5.48 -11.09 -2.95
C ILE A 61 4.98 -11.47 -1.56
N SER A 62 4.80 -12.77 -1.29
CA SER A 62 4.32 -13.26 0.01
C SER A 62 5.32 -12.94 1.13
N GLU A 63 6.61 -13.06 0.85
CA GLU A 63 7.69 -12.70 1.78
C GLU A 63 7.69 -11.19 2.08
N ALA A 64 7.62 -10.35 1.03
CA ALA A 64 7.53 -8.91 1.18
C ALA A 64 6.32 -8.49 2.02
N HIS A 65 5.17 -9.15 1.84
CA HIS A 65 3.96 -8.88 2.62
C HIS A 65 4.16 -9.19 4.12
N ARG A 66 4.69 -10.37 4.45
CA ARG A 66 4.99 -10.74 5.85
C ARG A 66 6.00 -9.80 6.49
N ASN A 67 7.01 -9.38 5.74
CA ASN A 67 8.02 -8.43 6.21
C ASN A 67 7.38 -7.07 6.50
N ALA A 68 6.52 -6.57 5.60
CA ALA A 68 5.79 -5.32 5.79
C ALA A 68 4.87 -5.38 7.01
N GLU A 69 4.11 -6.46 7.18
CA GLU A 69 3.26 -6.66 8.37
C GLU A 69 4.08 -6.67 9.66
N THR A 70 5.29 -7.24 9.63
CA THR A 70 6.17 -7.27 10.80
C THR A 70 6.66 -5.87 11.16
N ILE A 71 7.00 -5.05 10.15
CA ILE A 71 7.38 -3.65 10.35
C ILE A 71 6.21 -2.86 10.93
N VAL A 72 5.01 -2.99 10.36
CA VAL A 72 3.80 -2.29 10.83
C VAL A 72 3.47 -2.68 12.27
N ARG A 73 3.46 -3.99 12.59
CA ARG A 73 3.19 -4.46 13.96
C ARG A 73 4.19 -3.91 14.96
N ARG A 74 5.48 -3.86 14.60
CA ARG A 74 6.52 -3.25 15.47
C ARG A 74 6.31 -1.76 15.64
N ALA A 75 6.02 -1.03 14.56
CA ALA A 75 5.77 0.41 14.62
C ALA A 75 4.54 0.74 15.50
N GLN A 76 3.47 -0.04 15.37
CA GLN A 76 2.26 0.09 16.20
C GLN A 76 2.56 -0.17 17.67
N ALA A 77 3.24 -1.26 18.01
CA ALA A 77 3.62 -1.55 19.39
C ALA A 77 4.49 -0.45 20.00
N THR A 78 5.45 0.09 19.24
CA THR A 78 6.29 1.21 19.71
C THR A 78 5.47 2.49 19.91
N ALA A 79 4.52 2.78 19.01
CA ALA A 79 3.64 3.94 19.15
C ALA A 79 2.76 3.84 20.41
N GLU A 80 2.16 2.67 20.65
CA GLU A 80 1.37 2.39 21.85
C GLU A 80 2.22 2.57 23.13
N GLN A 81 3.46 2.08 23.14
CA GLN A 81 4.38 2.27 24.26
C GLN A 81 4.68 3.74 24.53
N ILE A 82 4.94 4.54 23.48
CA ILE A 82 5.21 5.98 23.62
C ILE A 82 3.97 6.70 24.16
N GLU A 83 2.78 6.37 23.66
CA GLU A 83 1.53 6.96 24.14
C GLU A 83 1.27 6.63 25.61
N ASP A 84 1.44 5.38 26.01
CA ASP A 84 1.20 4.95 27.38
C ASP A 84 2.21 5.55 28.35
N GLU A 85 3.47 5.65 27.93
CA GLU A 85 4.49 6.35 28.70
C GLU A 85 4.14 7.84 28.85
N ALA A 86 3.74 8.51 27.77
CA ALA A 86 3.32 9.91 27.81
C ALA A 86 2.09 10.12 28.72
N ARG A 87 1.09 9.22 28.64
CA ARG A 87 -0.10 9.23 29.52
C ARG A 87 0.28 9.08 30.98
N GLN A 88 1.15 8.13 31.32
CA GLN A 88 1.60 7.92 32.69
C GLN A 88 2.40 9.11 33.24
N ARG A 89 3.31 9.66 32.42
CA ARG A 89 4.09 10.85 32.78
C ARG A 89 3.17 12.04 33.06
N ALA A 90 2.16 12.28 32.21
CA ALA A 90 1.17 13.34 32.41
C ALA A 90 0.36 13.13 33.70
N ALA A 91 -0.09 11.90 33.98
CA ALA A 91 -0.82 11.59 35.21
C ALA A 91 0.01 11.88 36.48
N ARG A 92 1.31 11.55 36.46
CA ARG A 92 2.23 11.89 37.56
C ARG A 92 2.36 13.40 37.75
N MET A 93 2.50 14.15 36.65
CA MET A 93 2.57 15.61 36.70
C MET A 93 1.31 16.25 37.30
N VAL A 94 0.12 15.77 36.91
CA VAL A 94 -1.15 16.26 37.46
C VAL A 94 -1.24 15.95 38.97
N ALA A 95 -0.89 14.73 39.39
CA ALA A 95 -0.92 14.34 40.79
C ALA A 95 0.02 15.20 41.66
N ASP A 96 1.23 15.49 41.17
CA ASP A 96 2.19 16.35 41.86
C ASP A 96 1.72 17.81 41.92
N ALA A 97 1.08 18.32 40.87
CA ALA A 97 0.50 19.66 40.87
C ALA A 97 -0.64 19.79 41.89
N SER A 98 -1.54 18.80 41.98
CA SER A 98 -2.63 18.79 42.96
C SER A 98 -2.12 18.75 44.41
N ARG A 99 -1.03 18.03 44.70
CA ARG A 99 -0.40 18.04 46.03
C ARG A 99 0.21 19.39 46.40
N ARG A 100 0.68 20.15 45.41
CA ARG A 100 1.30 21.48 45.61
C ARG A 100 0.29 22.62 45.69
N MET A 101 -1.00 22.39 45.42
CA MET A 101 -2.01 23.44 45.58
C MET A 101 -2.09 23.87 47.06
N PRO A 102 -1.85 25.16 47.38
CA PRO A 102 -2.04 25.67 48.73
C PRO A 102 -3.54 25.68 49.09
N MET A 103 -3.87 25.24 50.31
CA MET A 103 -5.20 25.40 50.90
C MET A 103 -5.66 26.86 50.78
N PRO A 104 -6.94 27.14 50.46
CA PRO A 104 -7.40 28.52 50.34
C PRO A 104 -7.28 29.25 51.69
N PRO A 105 -6.73 30.48 51.73
CA PRO A 105 -6.78 31.32 52.93
C PRO A 105 -8.26 31.68 53.26
N PRO A 106 -8.59 31.95 54.54
CA PRO A 106 -9.95 32.30 54.97
C PRO A 106 -10.49 33.51 54.19
N PRO A 107 -11.83 33.67 54.06
CA PRO A 107 -12.44 34.61 53.12
C PRO A 107 -12.00 36.06 53.40
N GLN A 108 -11.27 36.64 52.44
CA GLN A 108 -10.92 38.06 52.39
C GLN A 108 -11.91 38.80 51.48
N GLN A 109 -12.20 40.06 51.84
CA GLN A 109 -13.24 40.94 51.29
C GLN A 109 -13.26 41.04 49.74
N PRO A 110 -14.44 41.34 49.13
CA PRO A 110 -14.60 41.30 47.68
C PRO A 110 -13.73 42.35 46.97
N PRO A 111 -13.14 42.01 45.80
CA PRO A 111 -12.26 42.89 45.04
C PRO A 111 -13.02 44.01 44.29
N PRO A 112 -12.35 45.13 43.94
CA PRO A 112 -12.90 46.20 43.11
C PRO A 112 -13.24 45.70 41.68
N PRO A 113 -14.14 46.39 40.93
CA PRO A 113 -14.67 45.89 39.67
C PRO A 113 -13.61 45.66 38.58
N PRO A 114 -13.80 44.68 37.69
CA PRO A 114 -12.79 44.23 36.74
C PRO A 114 -12.57 45.24 35.60
N MET A 115 -11.32 45.54 35.30
CA MET A 115 -10.94 46.06 33.98
C MET A 115 -11.01 44.90 32.96
N PRO A 116 -11.44 45.14 31.72
CA PRO A 116 -11.51 44.10 30.70
C PRO A 116 -10.12 43.46 30.48
N PRO A 117 -10.03 42.13 30.27
CA PRO A 117 -8.76 41.47 30.06
C PRO A 117 -8.08 42.04 28.82
N GLN A 118 -6.86 42.54 28.97
CA GLN A 118 -5.98 42.81 27.84
C GLN A 118 -5.53 41.44 27.30
N ILE A 119 -6.29 40.90 26.34
CA ILE A 119 -5.79 39.78 25.54
C ILE A 119 -4.66 40.36 24.70
N ASN A 120 -3.43 40.03 25.07
CA ASN A 120 -2.25 40.38 24.29
C ASN A 120 -2.44 39.78 22.89
N GLU A 121 -2.75 40.62 21.88
CA GLU A 121 -3.06 40.19 20.50
C GLU A 121 -1.99 39.25 19.92
N GLU A 122 -0.75 39.36 20.41
CA GLU A 122 0.38 38.50 20.09
C GLU A 122 0.15 37.02 20.44
N PHE A 123 -0.47 36.72 21.58
CA PHE A 123 -0.79 35.33 21.98
C PHE A 123 -1.95 34.75 21.17
N ALA A 124 -2.93 35.59 20.80
CA ALA A 124 -4.02 35.18 19.93
C ALA A 124 -3.50 34.89 18.50
N ALA A 125 -2.59 35.73 17.98
CA ALA A 125 -1.93 35.51 16.71
C ALA A 125 -1.06 34.22 16.70
N ALA A 126 -0.33 33.96 17.80
CA ALA A 126 0.49 32.76 17.92
C ALA A 126 -0.35 31.46 17.94
N ALA A 127 -1.49 31.46 18.65
CA ALA A 127 -2.38 30.30 18.68
C ALA A 127 -3.01 29.99 17.30
N VAL A 128 -3.40 31.03 16.55
CA VAL A 128 -3.92 30.91 15.18
C VAL A 128 -2.84 30.45 14.19
N ALA A 129 -1.59 30.91 14.36
CA ALA A 129 -0.46 30.50 13.54
C ALA A 129 -0.07 29.03 13.74
N VAL A 130 -0.13 28.53 14.99
CA VAL A 130 0.09 27.09 15.27
C VAL A 130 -1.03 26.24 14.67
N GLY A 131 -2.29 26.69 14.80
CA GLY A 131 -3.44 26.00 14.21
C GLY A 131 -3.38 25.89 12.69
N THR A 132 -3.00 26.97 12.00
CA THR A 132 -2.83 26.96 10.53
C THR A 132 -1.69 26.06 10.07
N ARG A 133 -0.59 25.97 10.83
CA ARG A 133 0.54 25.08 10.50
C ARG A 133 0.19 23.59 10.63
N ILE A 134 -0.59 23.22 11.66
CA ILE A 134 -1.07 21.84 11.86
C ILE A 134 -2.07 21.45 10.77
N GLY A 135 -2.97 22.36 10.38
CA GLY A 135 -3.92 22.15 9.27
C GLY A 135 -3.21 21.90 7.93
N GLY A 136 -2.19 22.68 7.60
CA GLY A 136 -1.45 22.53 6.34
C GLY A 136 -0.72 21.18 6.20
N ILE A 137 -0.21 20.62 7.29
CA ILE A 137 0.40 19.27 7.28
C ILE A 137 -0.66 18.20 6.97
N ARG A 138 -1.86 18.31 7.55
CA ARG A 138 -2.97 17.39 7.29
C ARG A 138 -3.44 17.44 5.83
N ASP A 139 -3.51 18.64 5.24
CA ASP A 139 -3.93 18.81 3.85
C ASP A 139 -2.87 18.27 2.87
N ALA A 140 -1.58 18.49 3.16
CA ALA A 140 -0.48 17.94 2.37
C ALA A 140 -0.44 16.40 2.43
N LEU A 141 -0.61 15.80 3.62
CA LEU A 141 -0.71 14.35 3.78
C LEU A 141 -1.93 13.77 3.05
N SER A 142 -3.07 14.48 3.08
CA SER A 142 -4.27 14.07 2.35
C SER A 142 -4.08 14.10 0.82
N ALA A 143 -3.35 15.11 0.32
CA ALA A 143 -3.02 15.21 -1.10
C ALA A 143 -2.04 14.11 -1.56
N GLU A 144 -1.03 13.78 -0.74
CA GLU A 144 -0.11 12.66 -1.03
C GLU A 144 -0.84 11.32 -1.03
N LEU A 145 -1.72 11.08 -0.07
CA LEU A 145 -2.54 9.86 -0.03
C LEU A 145 -3.43 9.75 -1.27
N ALA A 146 -4.08 10.84 -1.69
CA ALA A 146 -4.89 10.85 -2.91
C ALA A 146 -4.05 10.58 -4.18
N SER A 147 -2.81 11.08 -4.21
CA SER A 147 -1.86 10.80 -5.31
C SER A 147 -1.44 9.34 -5.34
N LEU A 148 -1.14 8.74 -4.19
CA LEU A 148 -0.80 7.31 -4.05
C LEU A 148 -1.94 6.40 -4.50
N TYR A 149 -3.17 6.67 -4.07
CA TYR A 149 -4.34 5.88 -4.52
C TYR A 149 -4.55 5.97 -6.04
N ARG A 150 -4.32 7.14 -6.64
CA ARG A 150 -4.42 7.32 -8.09
C ARG A 150 -3.32 6.53 -8.83
N LEU A 151 -2.10 6.51 -8.29
CA LEU A 151 -0.97 5.77 -8.87
C LEU A 151 -1.20 4.25 -8.83
N ILE A 152 -1.67 3.73 -7.69
CA ILE A 152 -2.00 2.30 -7.54
C ILE A 152 -3.12 1.90 -8.51
N GLY A 153 -4.15 2.74 -8.66
CA GLY A 153 -5.22 2.50 -9.64
C GLY A 153 -4.75 2.52 -11.10
N GLN A 154 -3.80 3.40 -11.46
CA GLN A 154 -3.22 3.41 -12.81
C GLN A 154 -2.39 2.15 -13.10
N VAL A 155 -1.60 1.68 -12.14
CA VAL A 155 -0.81 0.45 -12.31
C VAL A 155 -1.72 -0.78 -12.50
N GLN A 156 -2.83 -0.85 -11.77
CA GLN A 156 -3.82 -1.92 -11.95
C GLN A 156 -4.55 -1.85 -13.30
N ASN A 157 -4.89 -0.65 -13.79
CA ASN A 157 -5.55 -0.47 -15.10
C ASN A 157 -4.60 -0.67 -16.29
N ASN A 158 -3.31 -0.33 -16.16
CA ASN A 158 -2.32 -0.58 -17.22
C ASN A 158 -1.92 -2.07 -17.32
N GLY A 159 -2.17 -2.86 -16.26
CA GLY A 159 -2.01 -4.32 -16.28
C GLY A 159 -3.14 -5.08 -17.01
N MET A 160 -4.24 -4.42 -17.38
CA MET A 160 -5.37 -5.02 -18.12
C MET A 160 -5.39 -4.66 -19.62
N ARG A 161 -4.40 -3.91 -20.12
CA ARG A 161 -4.27 -3.50 -21.54
C ARG A 161 -3.09 -4.15 -22.27
N ARG A 162 -2.69 -5.35 -21.89
CA ARG A 162 -1.74 -6.18 -22.64
C ARG A 162 -2.32 -7.55 -22.89
#